data_AF-A0A950DN54-F1
#
_entry.id   AF-A0A950DN54-F1
#
_cell.length_a   1.000
_cell.length_b   1.000
_cell.length_c   1.000
_cell.angle_alpha   90.00
_cell.angle_beta   90.00
_cell.angle_gamma   90.00
#
_symmetry.space_group_name_H-M   'P 1'
#
loop_
_entity.id
_entity.type
_entity.pdbx_description
1 polymer ?
#
loop_
_entity_poly.entity_id
_entity_poly.type
_entity_poly.pdbx_seq_one_letter_code
_entity_poly.pdbx_strand_id
1 'polypeptide(L)'
;MSRPSQSSAPGPEMVSAVAEMLLNLEQISADPSIIGQCPELPGVVLDKVQATCLDRDGPEYAQANRDYQALRAYYFKALAAHPVGRALAALAVGSTGVELMEIGRPPAFVAEIRSSRAKPARGRRESYNCHHVVPKSIRPESGAVWVNHPTNFVIAKTTRRGLDQSDNPHHFWHSLFLHPQTHNAPAEPIPVYVVRPLFPFYPPITQGFRNLEELRQKLAALGAPQLPEIWEKRILEFSKATKHRPYAVPKEFHEITRLFADLYKPQNKDPAINQQMRANLAEQGARLAADFLPAGAYVNGKKLPPDHRPKKLIPLIETKKQPETVIQPIPARRKARTAKSQLHQPARQPQTNHLKV
;
A
#
# COMPACT_ATOMS: atom_id res chain seq x y z
N MET A 1 -31.46 11.57 -0.61
CA MET A 1 -30.22 10.77 -0.77
C MET A 1 -29.32 11.47 -1.79
N SER A 2 -28.30 12.18 -1.33
CA SER A 2 -27.36 12.92 -2.18
C SER A 2 -26.43 11.94 -2.92
N ARG A 3 -26.44 11.97 -4.26
CA ARG A 3 -25.47 11.24 -5.10
C ARG A 3 -24.05 11.53 -4.60
N PRO A 4 -23.18 10.52 -4.42
CA PRO A 4 -21.77 10.81 -4.15
C PRO A 4 -21.25 11.56 -5.37
N SER A 5 -20.70 12.76 -5.14
CA SER A 5 -20.06 13.57 -6.17
C SER A 5 -19.16 12.69 -7.03
N GLN A 6 -19.40 12.63 -8.34
CA GLN A 6 -18.43 12.08 -9.27
C GLN A 6 -17.09 12.73 -8.94
N SER A 7 -16.18 11.94 -8.37
CA SER A 7 -14.84 12.42 -8.08
C SER A 7 -14.25 12.94 -9.38
N SER A 8 -13.69 14.14 -9.38
CA SER A 8 -13.02 14.72 -10.55
C SER A 8 -11.92 13.79 -11.06
N ALA A 9 -11.58 13.91 -12.35
CA ALA A 9 -10.40 13.27 -12.93
C ALA A 9 -9.14 13.59 -12.09
N PRO A 10 -8.13 12.71 -12.07
CA PRO A 10 -6.85 13.03 -11.43
C PRO A 10 -6.23 14.25 -12.11
N GLY A 11 -5.66 15.16 -11.32
CA GLY A 11 -4.93 16.30 -11.84
C GLY A 11 -3.62 15.88 -12.52
N PRO A 12 -3.02 16.76 -13.35
CA PRO A 12 -1.79 16.46 -14.08
C PRO A 12 -0.63 16.08 -13.14
N GLU A 13 -0.50 16.72 -11.98
CA GLU A 13 0.52 16.40 -10.97
C GLU A 13 0.45 14.94 -10.51
N MET A 14 -0.75 14.42 -10.24
CA MET A 14 -0.94 13.03 -9.83
C MET A 14 -0.64 12.05 -10.99
N VAL A 15 -1.01 12.41 -12.22
CA VAL A 15 -0.71 11.59 -13.40
C VAL A 15 0.80 11.50 -13.62
N SER A 16 1.52 12.63 -13.55
CA SER A 16 2.97 12.68 -13.64
C SER A 16 3.65 11.88 -12.52
N ALA A 17 3.20 12.05 -11.28
CA ALA A 17 3.77 11.33 -10.15
C ALA A 17 3.56 9.80 -10.22
N VAL A 18 2.43 9.34 -10.80
CA VAL A 18 2.21 7.91 -11.05
C VAL A 18 3.11 7.39 -12.18
N ALA A 19 3.27 8.16 -13.26
CA ALA A 19 4.17 7.79 -14.35
C ALA A 19 5.63 7.68 -13.85
N GLU A 20 6.07 8.65 -13.04
CA GLU A 20 7.38 8.63 -12.39
C GLU A 20 7.54 7.44 -11.45
N MET A 21 6.51 7.13 -10.65
CA MET A 21 6.53 5.94 -9.79
C MET A 21 6.72 4.65 -10.58
N LEU A 22 6.03 4.48 -11.71
CA LEU A 22 6.17 3.30 -12.56
C LEU A 22 7.57 3.22 -13.17
N LEU A 23 8.10 4.34 -13.67
CA LEU A 23 9.47 4.43 -14.18
C LEU A 23 10.51 4.08 -13.09
N ASN A 24 10.34 4.61 -11.89
CA ASN A 24 11.23 4.32 -10.76
C ASN A 24 11.20 2.84 -10.41
N LEU A 25 10.02 2.19 -10.42
CA LEU A 25 9.94 0.76 -10.20
C LEU A 25 10.70 -0.03 -11.28
N GLU A 26 10.68 0.40 -12.54
CA GLU A 26 11.50 -0.20 -13.61
C GLU A 26 13.00 -0.06 -13.32
N GLN A 27 13.43 1.12 -12.88
CA GLN A 27 14.84 1.43 -12.61
C GLN A 27 15.39 0.77 -11.35
N ILE A 28 14.57 0.58 -10.31
CA ILE A 28 14.97 -0.05 -9.03
C ILE A 28 15.56 -1.46 -9.25
N SER A 29 15.09 -2.18 -10.27
CA SER A 29 15.72 -3.45 -10.67
C SER A 29 15.67 -3.67 -12.16
N ALA A 30 16.70 -3.20 -12.86
CA ALA A 30 16.86 -3.48 -14.28
C ALA A 30 16.96 -4.99 -14.58
N ASP A 31 17.44 -5.80 -13.63
CA ASP A 31 17.45 -7.26 -13.70
C ASP A 31 16.14 -7.87 -13.16
N PRO A 32 15.31 -8.54 -13.99
CA PRO A 32 14.11 -9.22 -13.53
C PRO A 32 14.38 -10.41 -12.58
N SER A 33 15.59 -11.00 -12.60
CA SER A 33 15.92 -12.19 -11.81
C SER A 33 15.82 -11.96 -10.30
N ILE A 34 15.95 -10.70 -9.85
CA ILE A 34 15.81 -10.30 -8.44
C ILE A 34 14.48 -10.76 -7.84
N ILE A 35 13.44 -10.88 -8.67
CA ILE A 35 12.08 -11.22 -8.23
C ILE A 35 12.04 -12.61 -7.60
N GLY A 36 12.87 -13.54 -8.07
CA GLY A 36 12.93 -14.91 -7.57
C GLY A 36 13.90 -15.14 -6.42
N GLN A 37 14.69 -14.13 -6.00
CA GLN A 37 15.77 -14.33 -5.04
C GLN A 37 15.28 -14.68 -3.62
N CYS A 38 14.08 -14.23 -3.23
CA CYS A 38 13.41 -14.66 -2.00
C CYS A 38 12.06 -15.33 -2.35
N PRO A 39 12.00 -16.66 -2.45
CA PRO A 39 10.76 -17.38 -2.77
C PRO A 39 9.63 -17.18 -1.75
N GLU A 40 9.97 -16.85 -0.50
CA GLU A 40 9.01 -16.53 0.55
C GLU A 40 8.30 -15.19 0.30
N LEU A 41 8.99 -14.26 -0.37
CA LEU A 41 8.56 -12.89 -0.66
C LEU A 41 8.99 -12.51 -2.08
N PRO A 42 8.47 -13.18 -3.12
CA PRO A 42 8.90 -12.93 -4.49
C PRO A 42 8.53 -11.50 -4.88
N GLY A 43 9.40 -10.85 -5.67
CA GLY A 43 9.20 -9.49 -6.14
C GLY A 43 9.25 -8.42 -5.04
N VAL A 44 9.88 -8.72 -3.91
CA VAL A 44 10.11 -7.80 -2.79
C VAL A 44 11.60 -7.58 -2.60
N VAL A 45 11.97 -6.34 -2.32
CA VAL A 45 13.32 -5.94 -1.88
C VAL A 45 13.24 -5.19 -0.55
N LEU A 46 14.36 -5.12 0.17
CA LEU A 46 14.52 -4.24 1.31
C LEU A 46 15.12 -2.91 0.84
N ASP A 47 14.46 -1.82 1.18
CA ASP A 47 14.96 -0.46 0.96
C ASP A 47 15.41 0.12 2.30
N LYS A 48 16.70 0.43 2.41
CA LYS A 48 17.27 0.96 3.65
C LYS A 48 17.06 2.47 3.71
N VAL A 49 16.27 2.90 4.70
CA VAL A 49 15.94 4.32 4.91
C VAL A 49 16.43 4.75 6.29
N GLN A 50 17.22 5.82 6.35
CA GLN A 50 17.53 6.48 7.62
C GLN A 50 16.33 7.31 8.08
N ALA A 51 15.80 6.98 9.25
CA ALA A 51 14.52 7.52 9.66
C ALA A 51 14.30 7.55 11.18
N THR A 52 13.50 8.51 11.63
CA THR A 52 13.06 8.63 13.02
C THR A 52 11.66 8.05 13.18
N CYS A 53 11.41 7.30 14.25
CA CYS A 53 10.06 6.84 14.58
C CYS A 53 9.22 8.00 15.13
N LEU A 54 8.02 8.20 14.58
CA LEU A 54 7.09 9.24 14.99
C LEU A 54 6.13 8.74 16.07
N ASP A 55 5.72 9.67 16.93
CA ASP A 55 4.56 9.47 17.80
C ASP A 55 3.28 9.34 16.97
N ARG A 56 2.53 8.25 17.20
CA ARG A 56 1.28 7.95 16.49
C ARG A 56 0.12 8.85 16.93
N ASP A 57 0.22 9.44 18.12
CA ASP A 57 -0.76 10.41 18.62
C ASP A 57 -0.34 11.85 18.33
N GLY A 58 0.84 12.04 17.72
CA GLY A 58 1.39 13.33 17.36
C GLY A 58 0.69 14.03 16.18
N PRO A 59 0.85 15.36 16.08
CA PRO A 59 0.22 16.17 15.03
C PRO A 59 0.69 15.81 13.62
N GLU A 60 1.95 15.40 13.47
CA GLU A 60 2.54 15.00 12.18
C GLU A 60 1.83 13.76 11.60
N TYR A 61 1.67 12.71 12.42
CA TYR A 61 0.96 11.49 12.03
C TYR A 61 -0.52 11.76 11.71
N ALA A 62 -1.18 12.59 12.51
CA ALA A 62 -2.56 13.00 12.28
C ALA A 62 -2.72 13.74 10.94
N GLN A 63 -1.79 14.64 10.60
CA GLN A 63 -1.78 15.36 9.34
C GLN A 63 -1.59 14.41 8.15
N ALA A 64 -0.59 13.53 8.20
CA ALA A 64 -0.34 12.52 7.17
C ALA A 64 -1.57 11.63 6.89
N ASN A 65 -2.35 11.31 7.92
CA ASN A 65 -3.58 10.53 7.78
C ASN A 65 -4.71 11.28 7.08
N ARG A 66 -4.90 12.58 7.37
CA ARG A 66 -5.93 13.40 6.73
C ARG A 66 -5.68 13.54 5.24
N ASP A 67 -4.44 13.84 4.85
CA ASP A 67 -4.07 14.11 3.45
C ASP A 67 -4.19 12.85 2.58
N TYR A 68 -3.81 11.70 3.13
CA TYR A 68 -3.87 10.41 2.43
C TYR A 68 -5.27 10.05 1.90
N GLN A 69 -6.35 10.34 2.64
CA GLN A 69 -7.69 9.91 2.23
C GLN A 69 -8.14 10.55 0.92
N ALA A 70 -7.79 11.83 0.72
CA ALA A 70 -8.08 12.54 -0.51
C ALA A 70 -7.22 12.02 -1.67
N LEU A 71 -5.92 11.82 -1.41
CA LEU A 71 -4.94 11.41 -2.42
C LEU A 71 -5.18 9.99 -2.93
N ARG A 72 -5.60 9.07 -2.06
CA ARG A 72 -5.83 7.66 -2.42
C ARG A 72 -6.78 7.50 -3.60
N ALA A 73 -7.89 8.25 -3.62
CA ALA A 73 -8.86 8.16 -4.71
C ALA A 73 -8.27 8.62 -6.05
N TYR A 74 -7.48 9.71 -6.03
CA TYR A 74 -6.81 10.20 -7.24
C TYR A 74 -5.68 9.27 -7.70
N TYR A 75 -4.96 8.65 -6.77
CA TYR A 75 -3.93 7.67 -7.08
C TYR A 75 -4.51 6.46 -7.83
N PHE A 76 -5.63 5.88 -7.33
CA PHE A 76 -6.30 4.77 -8.03
C PHE A 76 -6.68 5.14 -9.47
N LYS A 77 -7.26 6.32 -9.65
CA LYS A 77 -7.67 6.81 -10.96
C LYS A 77 -6.50 7.03 -11.90
N ALA A 78 -5.45 7.69 -11.44
CA ALA A 78 -4.26 7.95 -12.24
C ALA A 78 -3.56 6.64 -12.65
N LEU A 79 -3.48 5.67 -11.74
CA LEU A 79 -2.91 4.36 -12.04
C LEU A 79 -3.75 3.57 -13.06
N ALA A 80 -5.08 3.59 -12.94
CA ALA A 80 -5.97 2.93 -13.90
C ALA A 80 -6.04 3.62 -15.28
N ALA A 81 -5.71 4.92 -15.34
CA ALA A 81 -5.62 5.69 -16.58
C ALA A 81 -4.28 5.50 -17.31
N HIS A 82 -3.20 5.16 -16.59
CA HIS A 82 -1.89 4.90 -17.20
C HIS A 82 -1.89 3.54 -17.92
N PRO A 83 -1.39 3.39 -19.17
CA PRO A 83 -1.44 2.12 -19.90
C PRO A 83 -0.78 0.95 -19.16
N VAL A 84 0.44 1.14 -18.66
CA VAL A 84 1.16 0.15 -17.83
C VAL A 84 0.40 -0.13 -16.53
N GLY A 85 0.00 0.92 -15.80
CA GLY A 85 -0.75 0.78 -14.55
C GLY A 85 -2.06 0.03 -14.70
N ARG A 86 -2.80 0.28 -15.80
CA ARG A 86 -4.03 -0.41 -16.18
C ARG A 86 -3.79 -1.89 -16.47
N ALA A 87 -2.76 -2.21 -17.24
CA ALA A 87 -2.44 -3.60 -17.56
C ALA A 87 -2.03 -4.39 -16.30
N LEU A 88 -1.18 -3.80 -15.44
CA LEU A 88 -0.82 -4.39 -14.15
C LEU A 88 -2.03 -4.54 -13.22
N ALA A 89 -2.93 -3.54 -13.18
CA ALA A 89 -4.17 -3.61 -12.43
C ALA A 89 -5.08 -4.74 -12.93
N ALA A 90 -5.24 -4.90 -14.25
CA ALA A 90 -6.05 -5.95 -14.83
C ALA A 90 -5.54 -7.35 -14.43
N LEU A 91 -4.22 -7.56 -14.37
CA LEU A 91 -3.62 -8.82 -13.93
C LEU A 91 -3.78 -9.07 -12.41
N ALA A 92 -3.65 -8.01 -11.60
CA ALA A 92 -3.66 -8.11 -10.15
C ALA A 92 -5.07 -8.15 -9.54
N VAL A 93 -6.04 -7.45 -10.12
CA VAL A 93 -7.39 -7.26 -9.55
C VAL A 93 -8.53 -7.47 -10.54
N GLY A 94 -8.25 -7.84 -11.80
CA GLY A 94 -9.26 -8.10 -12.83
C GLY A 94 -9.98 -6.84 -13.33
N SER A 95 -10.84 -7.00 -14.34
CA SER A 95 -11.61 -5.90 -14.96
C SER A 95 -12.51 -5.16 -13.97
N THR A 96 -13.28 -5.89 -13.14
CA THR A 96 -14.10 -5.27 -12.09
C THR A 96 -13.26 -4.48 -11.09
N GLY A 97 -12.05 -4.93 -10.78
CA GLY A 97 -11.12 -4.20 -9.93
C GLY A 97 -10.65 -2.89 -10.57
N VAL A 98 -10.35 -2.92 -11.87
CA VAL A 98 -9.99 -1.74 -12.68
C VAL A 98 -11.14 -0.73 -12.71
N GLU A 99 -12.37 -1.17 -12.96
CA GLU A 99 -13.57 -0.31 -12.96
C GLU A 99 -13.75 0.42 -11.62
N LEU A 100 -13.51 -0.26 -10.50
CA LEU A 100 -13.54 0.35 -9.17
C LEU A 100 -12.45 1.42 -9.03
N MET A 101 -11.24 1.16 -9.52
CA MET A 101 -10.15 2.12 -9.46
C MET A 101 -10.41 3.37 -10.32
N GLU A 102 -11.03 3.22 -11.49
CA GLU A 102 -11.41 4.33 -12.38
C GLU A 102 -12.37 5.32 -11.70
N ILE A 103 -13.18 4.84 -10.76
CA ILE A 103 -14.05 5.69 -9.94
C ILE A 103 -13.43 6.06 -8.57
N GLY A 104 -12.14 5.77 -8.37
CA GLY A 104 -11.37 6.12 -7.17
C GLY A 104 -11.66 5.24 -5.95
N ARG A 105 -12.21 4.04 -6.16
CA ARG A 105 -12.55 3.08 -5.11
C ARG A 105 -11.49 1.97 -5.02
N PRO A 106 -11.27 1.42 -3.82
CA PRO A 106 -10.41 0.26 -3.67
C PRO A 106 -11.00 -0.96 -4.40
N PRO A 107 -10.18 -1.77 -5.09
CA PRO A 107 -10.62 -3.04 -5.66
C PRO A 107 -11.14 -3.97 -4.55
N ALA A 108 -12.37 -4.45 -4.70
CA ALA A 108 -13.00 -5.37 -3.76
C ALA A 108 -13.83 -6.40 -4.53
N PHE A 109 -13.99 -7.60 -3.94
CA PHE A 109 -14.73 -8.71 -4.53
C PHE A 109 -14.09 -9.26 -5.82
N VAL A 110 -12.76 -9.27 -5.85
CA VAL A 110 -12.00 -9.89 -6.95
C VAL A 110 -12.25 -11.39 -6.89
N ALA A 111 -13.01 -11.92 -7.85
CA ALA A 111 -13.33 -13.34 -7.91
C ALA A 111 -12.09 -14.11 -8.40
N GLU A 112 -11.48 -14.91 -7.52
CA GLU A 112 -10.66 -16.03 -7.96
C GLU A 112 -11.58 -17.00 -8.72
N ILE A 113 -11.48 -17.04 -10.06
CA ILE A 113 -12.15 -18.09 -10.84
C ILE A 113 -11.41 -19.40 -10.54
N ARG A 114 -11.80 -20.09 -9.47
CA ARG A 114 -11.44 -21.49 -9.28
C ARG A 114 -12.32 -22.31 -10.21
N SER A 115 -11.78 -22.69 -11.35
CA SER A 115 -12.42 -23.67 -12.23
C SER A 115 -12.28 -25.07 -11.62
N SER A 116 -13.05 -25.38 -10.58
CA SER A 116 -13.31 -26.77 -10.21
C SER A 116 -14.63 -27.21 -10.84
N ARG A 117 -14.63 -28.36 -11.53
CA ARG A 117 -15.82 -29.02 -12.12
C ARG A 117 -16.96 -29.32 -11.12
N ALA A 118 -16.74 -29.13 -9.83
CA ALA A 118 -17.75 -29.34 -8.79
C ALA A 118 -18.10 -28.01 -8.10
N LYS A 119 -19.20 -27.39 -8.55
CA LYS A 119 -19.86 -26.19 -7.99
C LYS A 119 -19.03 -24.88 -8.00
N PRO A 120 -19.62 -23.74 -8.41
CA PRO A 120 -18.98 -22.44 -8.19
C PRO A 120 -18.88 -22.21 -6.68
N ALA A 121 -17.67 -22.33 -6.13
CA ALA A 121 -17.41 -21.87 -4.78
C ALA A 121 -17.78 -20.38 -4.72
N ARG A 122 -18.63 -19.98 -3.77
CA ARG A 122 -18.88 -18.56 -3.48
C ARG A 122 -17.51 -17.88 -3.36
N GLY A 123 -17.21 -16.97 -4.30
CA GLY A 123 -15.89 -16.33 -4.41
C GLY A 123 -15.43 -15.81 -3.05
N ARG A 124 -14.19 -16.12 -2.68
CA ARG A 124 -13.56 -15.51 -1.50
C ARG A 124 -13.59 -14.00 -1.69
N ARG A 125 -13.98 -13.26 -0.64
CA ARG A 125 -14.03 -11.80 -0.67
C ARG A 125 -12.62 -11.26 -0.51
N GLU A 126 -11.89 -11.17 -1.61
CA GLU A 126 -10.60 -10.49 -1.64
C GLU A 126 -10.81 -8.98 -1.72
N SER A 127 -10.04 -8.25 -0.93
CA SER A 127 -10.00 -6.79 -0.95
C SER A 127 -8.56 -6.33 -1.07
N TYR A 128 -8.37 -5.27 -1.84
CA TYR A 128 -7.10 -4.59 -1.99
C TYR A 128 -7.25 -3.18 -1.43
N ASN A 129 -6.16 -2.63 -0.92
CA ASN A 129 -6.15 -1.25 -0.46
C ASN A 129 -4.79 -0.62 -0.74
N CYS A 130 -4.75 0.71 -0.76
CA CYS A 130 -3.52 1.46 -0.95
C CYS A 130 -2.77 1.53 0.38
N HIS A 131 -1.49 1.20 0.38
CA HIS A 131 -0.64 1.19 1.56
C HIS A 131 0.61 1.98 1.31
N HIS A 132 1.18 2.49 2.40
CA HIS A 132 2.46 3.13 2.41
C HIS A 132 3.56 2.08 2.45
N VAL A 133 4.55 2.19 1.54
CA VAL A 133 5.78 1.40 1.56
C VAL A 133 6.57 1.81 2.80
N VAL A 134 6.99 3.08 2.88
CA VAL A 134 7.51 3.73 4.08
C VAL A 134 6.34 4.18 4.96
N PRO A 135 6.12 3.57 6.13
CA PRO A 135 4.90 3.78 6.91
C PRO A 135 4.83 5.17 7.54
N LYS A 136 3.61 5.68 7.71
CA LYS A 136 3.35 7.02 8.28
C LYS A 136 3.92 7.26 9.67
N SER A 137 4.21 6.20 10.43
CA SER A 137 4.80 6.29 11.76
C SER A 137 6.33 6.44 11.73
N ILE A 138 6.91 6.70 10.56
CA ILE A 138 8.34 6.88 10.38
C ILE A 138 8.56 8.11 9.50
N ARG A 139 9.51 8.97 9.90
CA ARG A 139 9.94 10.15 9.14
C ARG A 139 11.35 9.92 8.59
N PRO A 140 11.52 9.78 7.27
CA PRO A 140 12.85 9.74 6.63
C PRO A 140 13.60 11.05 6.86
N GLU A 141 14.88 10.98 7.24
CA GLU A 141 15.71 12.18 7.46
C GLU A 141 15.96 12.98 6.18
N SER A 142 16.01 12.29 5.04
CA SER A 142 16.39 12.91 3.77
C SER A 142 15.31 13.81 3.18
N GLY A 143 14.09 13.83 3.74
CA GLY A 143 12.92 14.47 3.13
C GLY A 143 12.55 13.92 1.74
N ALA A 144 13.31 12.94 1.23
CA ALA A 144 13.31 12.54 -0.18
C ALA A 144 12.04 11.78 -0.58
N VAL A 145 11.28 11.28 0.39
CA VAL A 145 9.99 10.64 0.16
C VAL A 145 8.96 11.35 1.02
N TRP A 146 8.19 12.24 0.42
CA TRP A 146 6.99 12.75 1.07
C TRP A 146 6.06 11.57 1.37
N VAL A 147 5.58 11.48 2.62
CA VAL A 147 4.84 10.29 3.10
C VAL A 147 3.65 9.93 2.22
N ASN A 148 3.00 10.93 1.60
CA ASN A 148 1.84 10.71 0.73
C ASN A 148 2.16 10.84 -0.77
N HIS A 149 3.44 10.78 -1.15
CA HIS A 149 3.84 10.74 -2.55
C HIS A 149 3.46 9.39 -3.19
N PRO A 150 3.02 9.34 -4.45
CA PRO A 150 2.68 8.09 -5.13
C PRO A 150 3.81 7.05 -5.17
N THR A 151 5.08 7.46 -5.18
CA THR A 151 6.24 6.54 -5.10
C THR A 151 6.34 5.79 -3.77
N ASN A 152 5.60 6.25 -2.76
CA ASN A 152 5.46 5.60 -1.47
C ASN A 152 4.22 4.69 -1.38
N PHE A 153 3.45 4.51 -2.46
CA PHE A 153 2.22 3.74 -2.43
C PHE A 153 2.34 2.38 -3.12
N VAL A 154 1.67 1.39 -2.53
CA VAL A 154 1.44 0.08 -3.13
C VAL A 154 0.00 -0.37 -2.89
N ILE A 155 -0.63 -1.00 -3.87
CA ILE A 155 -1.96 -1.58 -3.72
C ILE A 155 -1.79 -3.04 -3.30
N ALA A 156 -1.97 -3.32 -2.01
CA ALA A 156 -1.73 -4.64 -1.46
C ALA A 156 -3.04 -5.35 -1.11
N LYS A 157 -3.03 -6.67 -1.30
CA LYS A 157 -4.12 -7.55 -0.86
C LYS A 157 -4.24 -7.51 0.66
N THR A 158 -5.43 -7.17 1.15
CA THR A 158 -5.78 -6.98 2.56
C THR A 158 -7.05 -7.75 2.90
N THR A 159 -6.96 -9.07 3.00
CA THR A 159 -8.09 -9.88 3.45
C THR A 159 -8.29 -9.70 4.96
N ARG A 160 -9.48 -9.19 5.35
CA ARG A 160 -9.87 -9.03 6.77
C ARG A 160 -10.63 -10.24 7.34
N ARG A 161 -11.05 -11.19 6.49
CA ARG A 161 -11.96 -12.27 6.87
C ARG A 161 -11.50 -13.59 6.27
N GLY A 162 -10.96 -14.45 7.12
CA GLY A 162 -10.57 -15.83 6.81
C GLY A 162 -9.92 -16.47 8.04
N LEU A 163 -10.16 -17.78 8.25
CA LEU A 163 -9.40 -18.58 9.21
C LEU A 163 -7.97 -18.84 8.70
N ASP A 164 -7.73 -18.73 7.40
CA ASP A 164 -6.40 -18.80 6.78
C ASP A 164 -5.84 -17.38 6.51
N GLN A 165 -4.92 -16.94 7.36
CA GLN A 165 -4.16 -15.71 7.18
C GLN A 165 -3.14 -15.80 6.03
N SER A 166 -3.16 -16.90 5.24
CA SER A 166 -2.28 -17.16 4.09
C SER A 166 -2.38 -16.11 2.99
N ASP A 167 -3.46 -15.33 2.97
CA ASP A 167 -3.86 -14.51 1.84
C ASP A 167 -3.62 -13.01 2.06
N ASN A 168 -2.92 -12.62 3.14
CA ASN A 168 -2.68 -11.21 3.49
C ASN A 168 -1.18 -10.88 3.55
N PRO A 169 -0.50 -10.78 2.39
CA PRO A 169 0.93 -10.44 2.34
C PRO A 169 1.23 -9.08 2.96
N HIS A 170 0.28 -8.13 2.89
CA HIS A 170 0.42 -6.84 3.53
C HIS A 170 0.61 -6.96 5.05
N HIS A 171 -0.27 -7.68 5.74
CA HIS A 171 -0.13 -7.90 7.19
C HIS A 171 1.15 -8.70 7.50
N PHE A 172 1.53 -9.66 6.65
CA PHE A 172 2.77 -10.41 6.84
C PHE A 172 3.98 -9.47 6.87
N TRP A 173 4.11 -8.55 5.91
CA TRP A 173 5.19 -7.58 5.88
C TRP A 173 5.22 -6.64 7.10
N HIS A 174 4.05 -6.12 7.48
CA HIS A 174 3.96 -5.21 8.61
C HIS A 174 4.35 -5.89 9.93
N SER A 175 3.89 -7.13 10.12
CA SER A 175 4.21 -7.95 11.29
C SER A 175 5.68 -8.35 11.35
N LEU A 176 6.28 -8.67 10.20
CA LEU A 176 7.65 -9.17 10.14
C LEU A 176 8.70 -8.04 10.16
N PHE A 177 8.47 -6.94 9.46
CA PHE A 177 9.49 -5.91 9.28
C PHE A 177 9.18 -4.65 10.06
N LEU A 178 7.96 -4.12 9.96
CA LEU A 178 7.67 -2.79 10.51
C LEU A 178 7.58 -2.79 12.04
N HIS A 179 6.71 -3.64 12.60
CA HIS A 179 6.46 -3.64 14.03
C HIS A 179 7.72 -3.95 14.86
N PRO A 180 8.54 -4.95 14.50
CA PRO A 180 9.75 -5.25 15.24
C PRO A 180 10.80 -4.15 15.15
N GLN A 181 10.97 -3.48 14.00
CA GLN A 181 11.98 -2.43 13.84
C GLN A 181 11.63 -1.12 14.55
N THR A 182 10.33 -0.82 14.69
CA THR A 182 9.85 0.47 15.26
C THR A 182 9.52 0.41 16.75
N HIS A 183 9.31 -0.79 17.31
CA HIS A 183 9.05 -0.92 18.74
C HIS A 183 10.34 -0.72 19.55
N ASN A 184 10.26 0.10 20.61
CA ASN A 184 11.40 0.51 21.45
C ASN A 184 12.59 1.06 20.66
N ALA A 185 12.35 1.57 19.43
CA ALA A 185 13.39 2.20 18.64
C ALA A 185 13.95 3.43 19.38
N PRO A 186 15.26 3.71 19.25
CA PRO A 186 15.85 4.95 19.74
C PRO A 186 15.12 6.19 19.22
N ALA A 187 15.21 7.29 19.97
CA ALA A 187 14.71 8.60 19.52
C ALA A 187 15.54 9.20 18.38
N GLU A 188 16.81 8.77 18.28
CA GLU A 188 17.70 9.11 17.17
C GLU A 188 17.31 8.36 15.87
N PRO A 189 17.67 8.90 14.71
CA PRO A 189 17.51 8.22 13.43
C PRO A 189 18.18 6.84 13.41
N ILE A 190 17.45 5.84 12.92
CA ILE A 190 17.95 4.48 12.74
C ILE A 190 17.80 4.01 11.29
N PRO A 191 18.61 3.03 10.85
CA PRO A 191 18.38 2.36 9.58
C PRO A 191 17.12 1.48 9.69
N VAL A 192 16.07 1.86 8.98
CA VAL A 192 14.85 1.07 8.83
C VAL A 192 14.87 0.39 7.47
N TYR A 193 14.71 -0.93 7.46
CA TYR A 193 14.64 -1.73 6.25
C TYR A 193 13.17 -1.90 5.86
N VAL A 194 12.76 -1.14 4.86
CA VAL A 194 11.38 -1.06 4.38
C VAL A 194 11.14 -2.11 3.32
N VAL A 195 10.00 -2.80 3.41
CA VAL A 195 9.58 -3.78 2.41
C VAL A 195 9.05 -3.03 1.18
N ARG A 196 9.80 -3.09 0.08
CA ARG A 196 9.43 -2.45 -1.18
C ARG A 196 9.07 -3.50 -2.24
N PRO A 197 7.79 -3.63 -2.58
CA PRO A 197 7.38 -4.42 -3.73
C PRO A 197 7.89 -3.78 -5.02
N LEU A 198 8.32 -4.61 -5.97
CA LEU A 198 8.78 -4.18 -7.31
C LEU A 198 7.64 -3.97 -8.31
N PHE A 199 6.41 -3.93 -7.80
CA PHE A 199 5.17 -3.74 -8.54
C PHE A 199 4.26 -2.78 -7.77
N PRO A 200 3.41 -1.99 -8.45
CA PRO A 200 2.43 -1.13 -7.80
C PRO A 200 1.28 -1.93 -7.15
N PHE A 201 1.21 -3.24 -7.42
CA PHE A 201 0.27 -4.19 -6.81
C PHE A 201 1.01 -5.34 -6.15
N TYR A 202 0.49 -5.83 -5.02
CA TYR A 202 1.00 -7.07 -4.44
C TYR A 202 -0.08 -7.98 -3.85
N PRO A 203 -0.13 -9.26 -4.29
CA PRO A 203 0.65 -9.84 -5.40
C PRO A 203 0.32 -9.17 -6.75
N PRO A 204 1.24 -9.16 -7.72
CA PRO A 204 1.04 -8.49 -9.00
C PRO A 204 0.11 -9.25 -9.96
N ILE A 205 -0.18 -10.53 -9.67
CA ILE A 205 -0.98 -11.41 -10.51
C ILE A 205 -1.89 -12.30 -9.65
N THR A 206 -3.08 -12.60 -10.15
CA THR A 206 -4.03 -13.57 -9.52
C THR A 206 -3.86 -15.00 -10.01
N GLN A 207 -3.10 -15.21 -11.10
CA GLN A 207 -2.75 -16.52 -11.65
C GLN A 207 -1.31 -16.48 -12.18
N GLY A 208 -0.60 -17.61 -12.16
CA GLY A 208 0.73 -17.69 -12.74
C GLY A 208 0.70 -17.96 -14.25
N PHE A 209 1.74 -17.55 -14.95
CA PHE A 209 1.91 -17.72 -16.40
C PHE A 209 3.18 -18.54 -16.68
N ARG A 210 3.13 -19.47 -17.64
CA ARG A 210 4.27 -20.32 -18.00
C ARG A 210 5.18 -19.66 -19.03
N ASN A 211 4.61 -18.83 -19.89
CA ASN A 211 5.34 -18.19 -20.99
C ASN A 211 4.68 -16.85 -21.36
N LEU A 212 5.34 -16.12 -22.26
CA LEU A 212 4.92 -14.80 -22.73
C LEU A 212 3.60 -14.83 -23.50
N GLU A 213 3.34 -15.90 -24.25
CA GLU A 213 2.12 -16.06 -25.02
C GLU A 213 0.89 -16.14 -24.12
N GLU A 214 0.93 -16.99 -23.09
CA GLU A 214 -0.13 -17.11 -22.08
C GLU A 214 -0.43 -15.76 -21.40
N LEU A 215 0.61 -14.99 -21.07
CA LEU A 215 0.46 -13.66 -20.47
C LEU A 215 -0.24 -12.69 -21.43
N ARG A 216 0.21 -12.61 -22.68
CA ARG A 216 -0.37 -11.72 -23.69
C ARG A 216 -1.80 -12.09 -24.05
N GLN A 217 -2.10 -13.39 -24.18
CA GLN A 217 -3.47 -13.89 -24.37
C GLN A 217 -4.37 -13.47 -23.21
N LYS A 218 -3.87 -13.56 -21.96
CA LYS A 218 -4.64 -13.11 -20.79
C LYS A 218 -4.89 -11.61 -20.79
N LEU A 219 -3.89 -10.78 -21.11
CA LEU A 219 -4.06 -9.33 -21.23
C LEU A 219 -5.10 -8.97 -22.31
N ALA A 220 -5.03 -9.61 -23.47
CA ALA A 220 -6.00 -9.43 -24.54
C ALA A 220 -7.43 -9.82 -24.09
N ALA A 221 -7.59 -10.96 -23.41
CA ALA A 221 -8.87 -11.40 -22.86
C ALA A 221 -9.43 -10.45 -21.79
N LEU A 222 -8.57 -9.70 -21.11
CA LEU A 222 -8.95 -8.67 -20.14
C LEU A 222 -9.21 -7.30 -20.78
N GLY A 223 -9.01 -7.15 -22.10
CA GLY A 223 -9.07 -5.85 -22.79
C GLY A 223 -7.99 -4.87 -22.31
N ALA A 224 -6.88 -5.39 -21.78
CA ALA A 224 -5.80 -4.60 -21.22
C ALA A 224 -4.76 -4.21 -22.29
N PRO A 225 -4.10 -3.05 -22.16
CA PRO A 225 -2.97 -2.69 -23.01
C PRO A 225 -1.84 -3.72 -22.93
N GLN A 226 -1.03 -3.81 -23.98
CA GLN A 226 0.20 -4.58 -23.93
C GLN A 226 1.18 -3.94 -22.94
N LEU A 227 1.92 -4.78 -22.20
CA LEU A 227 2.96 -4.34 -21.30
C LEU A 227 4.30 -4.15 -22.04
N PRO A 228 5.12 -3.17 -21.64
CA PRO A 228 6.53 -3.13 -22.04
C PRO A 228 7.26 -4.41 -21.63
N GLU A 229 8.29 -4.79 -22.40
CA GLU A 229 9.01 -6.06 -22.25
C GLU A 229 9.57 -6.27 -20.83
N ILE A 230 10.03 -5.21 -20.17
CA ILE A 230 10.55 -5.30 -18.80
C ILE A 230 9.48 -5.80 -17.81
N TRP A 231 8.24 -5.33 -17.93
CA TRP A 231 7.13 -5.77 -17.09
C TRP A 231 6.70 -7.20 -17.42
N GLU A 232 6.68 -7.56 -18.71
CA GLU A 232 6.40 -8.93 -19.15
C GLU A 232 7.40 -9.92 -18.53
N LYS A 233 8.71 -9.62 -18.63
CA LYS A 233 9.78 -10.42 -18.00
C LYS A 233 9.60 -10.53 -16.48
N ARG A 234 9.30 -9.42 -15.82
CA ARG A 234 9.10 -9.39 -14.36
C ARG A 234 7.91 -10.25 -13.92
N ILE A 235 6.80 -10.22 -14.64
CA ILE A 235 5.63 -11.06 -14.35
C ILE A 235 5.96 -12.55 -14.53
N LEU A 236 6.76 -12.89 -15.55
CA LEU A 236 7.18 -14.28 -15.78
C LEU A 236 8.16 -14.76 -14.70
N GLU A 237 9.09 -13.93 -14.24
CA GLU A 237 9.96 -14.26 -13.11
C GLU A 237 9.17 -14.39 -11.81
N PHE A 238 8.16 -13.54 -11.58
CA PHE A 238 7.25 -13.70 -10.45
C PHE A 238 6.48 -15.02 -10.56
N SER A 239 5.98 -15.35 -11.75
CA SER A 239 5.28 -16.62 -12.00
C SER A 239 6.17 -17.83 -11.77
N LYS A 240 7.44 -17.81 -12.20
CA LYS A 240 8.40 -18.88 -11.88
C LYS A 240 8.64 -19.01 -10.39
N ALA A 241 8.86 -17.89 -9.69
CA ALA A 241 9.10 -17.88 -8.25
C ALA A 241 7.92 -18.48 -7.46
N THR A 242 6.69 -18.28 -7.94
CA THR A 242 5.48 -18.88 -7.34
C THR A 242 5.09 -20.24 -7.94
N LYS A 243 5.98 -20.88 -8.71
CA LYS A 243 5.72 -22.17 -9.38
C LYS A 243 4.44 -22.15 -10.25
N HIS A 244 4.20 -21.02 -10.91
CA HIS A 244 3.06 -20.71 -11.76
C HIS A 244 1.72 -20.82 -11.04
N ARG A 245 1.69 -20.54 -9.74
CA ARG A 245 0.47 -20.51 -8.91
C ARG A 245 0.20 -19.10 -8.38
N PRO A 246 -1.05 -18.79 -7.99
CA PRO A 246 -1.33 -17.60 -7.21
C PRO A 246 -0.43 -17.57 -5.96
N TYR A 247 0.18 -16.42 -5.69
CA TYR A 247 1.02 -16.30 -4.50
C TYR A 247 0.17 -16.42 -3.24
N ALA A 248 0.63 -17.26 -2.32
CA ALA A 248 0.14 -17.34 -0.95
C ALA A 248 1.35 -17.29 -0.01
N VAL A 249 1.19 -16.65 1.14
CA VAL A 249 2.21 -16.63 2.18
C VAL A 249 2.50 -18.08 2.58
N PRO A 250 3.78 -18.52 2.68
CA PRO A 250 4.10 -19.88 3.12
C PRO A 250 3.55 -20.20 4.51
N LYS A 251 3.18 -21.47 4.75
CA LYS A 251 2.43 -21.91 5.95
C LYS A 251 3.19 -21.66 7.24
N GLU A 252 4.51 -21.83 7.20
CA GLU A 252 5.43 -21.57 8.30
C GLU A 252 5.40 -20.11 8.79
N PHE A 253 4.90 -19.17 7.97
CA PHE A 253 4.78 -17.75 8.34
C PHE A 253 3.34 -17.34 8.69
N HIS A 254 2.37 -18.26 8.67
CA HIS A 254 0.99 -17.95 9.03
C HIS A 254 0.84 -17.58 10.51
N GLU A 255 1.76 -18.03 11.36
CA GLU A 255 1.77 -17.63 12.76
C GLU A 255 2.08 -16.14 12.92
N ILE A 256 3.02 -15.59 12.14
CA ILE A 256 3.38 -14.16 12.17
C ILE A 256 2.20 -13.24 11.89
N THR A 257 1.35 -13.63 10.94
CA THR A 257 0.14 -12.85 10.60
C THR A 257 -0.93 -12.96 11.69
N ARG A 258 -1.04 -14.12 12.37
CA ARG A 258 -1.93 -14.30 13.53
C ARG A 258 -1.47 -13.54 14.76
N LEU A 259 -0.16 -13.52 15.02
CA LEU A 259 0.45 -12.86 16.19
C LEU A 259 -0.08 -11.42 16.36
N PHE A 260 -0.13 -10.64 15.29
CA PHE A 260 -0.56 -9.24 15.34
C PHE A 260 -2.07 -9.03 15.12
N ALA A 261 -2.83 -10.08 14.78
CA ALA A 261 -4.27 -9.98 14.61
C ALA A 261 -4.98 -9.64 15.94
N ASP A 262 -4.41 -10.09 17.06
CA ASP A 262 -4.97 -9.91 18.40
C ASP A 262 -4.96 -8.45 18.86
N LEU A 263 -4.02 -7.63 18.39
CA LEU A 263 -3.94 -6.19 18.72
C LEU A 263 -5.20 -5.39 18.36
N TYR A 264 -6.00 -5.90 17.42
CA TYR A 264 -7.16 -5.20 16.88
C TYR A 264 -8.49 -5.74 17.42
N LYS A 265 -8.46 -6.71 18.35
CA LYS A 265 -9.66 -7.24 19.00
C LYS A 265 -10.27 -6.19 19.94
N PRO A 266 -11.61 -6.04 20.00
CA PRO A 266 -12.27 -5.04 20.85
C PRO A 266 -11.89 -5.12 22.34
N GLN A 267 -11.63 -6.33 22.85
CA GLN A 267 -11.20 -6.57 24.23
C GLN A 267 -9.80 -6.03 24.57
N ASN A 268 -8.98 -5.70 23.56
CA ASN A 268 -7.61 -5.22 23.72
C ASN A 268 -7.49 -3.70 23.47
N LYS A 269 -8.61 -2.98 23.61
CA LYS A 269 -8.66 -1.51 23.48
C LYS A 269 -8.17 -0.77 24.72
N ASP A 270 -8.04 -1.46 25.85
CA ASP A 270 -7.39 -0.89 27.04
C ASP A 270 -5.92 -0.53 26.72
N PRO A 271 -5.47 0.71 26.98
CA PRO A 271 -4.13 1.15 26.61
C PRO A 271 -2.99 0.33 27.23
N ALA A 272 -3.12 -0.06 28.50
CA ALA A 272 -2.07 -0.78 29.22
C ALA A 272 -1.98 -2.23 28.73
N ILE A 273 -3.13 -2.90 28.54
CA ILE A 273 -3.18 -4.24 27.93
C ILE A 273 -2.63 -4.20 26.50
N ASN A 274 -2.97 -3.17 25.73
CA ASN A 274 -2.47 -3.00 24.38
C ASN A 274 -0.95 -2.80 24.35
N GLN A 275 -0.39 -2.01 25.27
CA GLN A 275 1.04 -1.77 25.38
C GLN A 275 1.81 -3.05 25.72
N GLN A 276 1.35 -3.81 26.74
CA GLN A 276 1.97 -5.09 27.11
C GLN A 276 1.88 -6.10 25.95
N MET A 277 0.74 -6.18 25.28
CA MET A 277 0.55 -7.06 24.13
C MET A 277 1.48 -6.66 22.97
N ARG A 278 1.61 -5.36 22.67
CA ARG A 278 2.56 -4.87 21.65
C ARG A 278 4.00 -5.23 21.99
N ALA A 279 4.40 -5.13 23.26
CA ALA A 279 5.75 -5.50 23.69
C ALA A 279 6.01 -6.99 23.49
N ASN A 280 5.11 -7.85 23.95
CA ASN A 280 5.22 -9.30 23.78
C ASN A 280 5.27 -9.70 22.29
N LEU A 281 4.42 -9.09 21.46
CA LEU A 281 4.37 -9.36 20.03
C LEU A 281 5.59 -8.83 19.28
N ALA A 282 6.12 -7.67 19.68
CA ALA A 282 7.34 -7.13 19.10
C ALA A 282 8.56 -8.00 19.45
N GLU A 283 8.63 -8.58 20.65
CA GLU A 283 9.70 -9.52 21.00
C GLU A 283 9.63 -10.80 20.15
N GLN A 284 8.45 -11.39 20.01
CA GLN A 284 8.25 -12.58 19.17
C GLN A 284 8.53 -12.26 17.69
N GLY A 285 8.02 -11.13 17.21
CA GLY A 285 8.26 -10.63 15.87
C GLY A 285 9.75 -10.32 15.61
N ALA A 286 10.50 -9.83 16.60
CA ALA A 286 11.92 -9.52 16.47
C ALA A 286 12.77 -10.76 16.17
N ARG A 287 12.45 -11.91 16.80
CA ARG A 287 13.15 -13.18 16.51
C ARG A 287 12.95 -13.60 15.07
N LEU A 288 11.75 -13.43 14.54
CA LEU A 288 11.41 -13.79 13.16
C LEU A 288 11.95 -12.77 12.17
N ALA A 289 11.91 -11.47 12.51
CA ALA A 289 12.48 -10.39 11.71
C ALA A 289 13.99 -10.58 11.51
N ALA A 290 14.71 -11.02 12.55
CA ALA A 290 16.14 -11.28 12.49
C ALA A 290 16.52 -12.34 11.43
N ASP A 291 15.62 -13.27 11.10
CA ASP A 291 15.88 -14.26 10.05
C ASP A 291 15.92 -13.64 8.64
N PHE A 292 15.38 -12.42 8.46
CA PHE A 292 15.35 -11.72 7.17
C PHE A 292 16.19 -10.45 7.14
N LEU A 293 16.36 -9.78 8.29
CA LEU A 293 17.02 -8.48 8.38
C LEU A 293 18.55 -8.62 8.40
N PRO A 294 19.29 -7.72 7.74
CA PRO A 294 20.74 -7.75 7.71
C PRO A 294 21.35 -7.27 9.03
N ALA A 295 22.67 -7.49 9.17
CA ALA A 295 23.45 -6.93 10.27
C ALA A 295 23.24 -5.42 10.43
N GLY A 296 23.24 -4.95 11.68
CA GLY A 296 23.02 -3.53 12.01
C GLY A 296 21.57 -3.04 11.92
N ALA A 297 20.61 -3.87 11.51
CA ALA A 297 19.19 -3.56 11.66
C ALA A 297 18.77 -3.51 13.13
N TYR A 298 17.77 -2.70 13.46
CA TYR A 298 17.21 -2.64 14.80
C TYR A 298 16.00 -3.56 14.89
N VAL A 299 15.92 -4.38 15.94
CA VAL A 299 14.75 -5.19 16.28
C VAL A 299 14.47 -5.05 17.78
N ASN A 300 13.26 -4.62 18.12
CA ASN A 300 12.84 -4.35 19.50
C ASN A 300 13.86 -3.49 20.28
N GLY A 301 14.27 -2.37 19.69
CA GLY A 301 15.26 -1.45 20.25
C GLY A 301 16.71 -1.92 20.27
N LYS A 302 17.00 -3.17 19.88
CA LYS A 302 18.36 -3.73 19.87
C LYS A 302 18.90 -3.81 18.45
N LYS A 303 20.14 -3.37 18.27
CA LYS A 303 20.86 -3.49 17.00
C LYS A 303 21.34 -4.94 16.82
N LEU A 304 21.07 -5.54 15.67
CA LEU A 304 21.61 -6.84 15.29
C LEU A 304 23.15 -6.74 15.17
N PRO A 305 23.90 -7.74 15.65
CA PRO A 305 25.34 -7.65 15.74
C PRO A 305 26.01 -7.64 14.35
N PRO A 306 27.25 -7.13 14.23
CA PRO A 306 27.93 -6.98 12.93
C PRO A 306 28.15 -8.29 12.17
N ASP A 307 28.24 -9.41 12.88
CA ASP A 307 28.42 -10.76 12.35
C ASP A 307 27.10 -11.49 12.08
N HIS A 308 25.95 -10.84 12.34
CA HIS A 308 24.62 -11.40 12.08
C HIS A 308 24.45 -11.74 10.59
N ARG A 309 23.99 -12.97 10.33
CA ARG A 309 23.66 -13.42 8.97
C ARG A 309 22.18 -13.80 8.89
N PRO A 310 21.37 -13.11 8.07
CA PRO A 310 19.98 -13.51 7.88
C PRO A 310 19.92 -14.90 7.26
N LYS A 311 18.94 -15.70 7.71
CA LYS A 311 18.66 -17.03 7.16
C LYS A 311 17.97 -16.97 5.81
N LYS A 312 17.22 -15.89 5.56
CA LYS A 312 16.45 -15.63 4.36
C LYS A 312 16.96 -14.35 3.73
N LEU A 313 17.49 -14.46 2.53
CA LEU A 313 18.10 -13.34 1.83
C LEU A 313 17.03 -12.60 1.03
N ILE A 314 16.63 -11.43 1.52
CA ILE A 314 15.88 -10.47 0.71
C ILE A 314 16.89 -9.53 0.06
N PRO A 315 16.80 -9.28 -1.26
CA PRO A 315 17.70 -8.36 -1.92
C PRO A 315 17.63 -6.97 -1.28
N LEU A 316 18.78 -6.40 -0.95
CA LEU A 316 18.89 -5.07 -0.38
C LEU A 316 19.17 -4.07 -1.50
N ILE A 317 18.39 -3.00 -1.55
CA ILE A 317 18.63 -1.84 -2.39
C ILE A 317 18.89 -0.61 -1.53
N GLU A 318 19.67 0.31 -2.06
CA GLU A 318 19.79 1.66 -1.51
C GLU A 318 19.24 2.63 -2.54
N THR A 319 17.99 3.07 -2.31
CA THR A 319 17.40 4.09 -3.17
C THR A 319 18.14 5.41 -2.93
N LYS A 320 19.02 5.79 -3.87
CA LYS A 320 19.73 7.09 -3.80
C LYS A 320 18.71 8.22 -3.79
N LYS A 321 19.01 9.31 -3.07
CA LYS A 321 18.21 10.55 -3.04
C LYS A 321 17.71 10.89 -4.44
N GLN A 322 16.40 10.96 -4.64
CA GLN A 322 15.87 11.71 -5.77
C GLN A 322 16.33 13.17 -5.61
N PRO A 323 16.77 13.83 -6.69
CA PRO A 323 17.07 15.26 -6.62
C PRO A 323 15.83 16.00 -6.11
N GLU A 324 16.04 17.01 -5.26
CA GLU A 324 15.02 17.90 -4.72
C GLU A 324 14.29 18.61 -5.87
N THR A 325 13.34 17.93 -6.49
CA THR A 325 12.22 18.62 -7.10
C THR A 325 11.38 19.08 -5.92
N VAL A 326 11.20 20.39 -5.80
CA VAL A 326 10.27 20.98 -4.84
C VAL A 326 8.87 20.52 -5.25
N ILE A 327 8.47 19.32 -4.80
CA ILE A 327 7.13 18.80 -5.01
C ILE A 327 6.26 19.54 -4.01
N GLN A 328 5.60 20.60 -4.47
CA GLN A 328 4.59 21.27 -3.67
C GLN A 328 3.51 20.23 -3.30
N PRO A 329 3.04 20.22 -2.04
CA PRO A 329 1.96 19.33 -1.64
C PRO A 329 0.76 19.58 -2.56
N ILE A 330 0.31 18.54 -3.27
CA ILE A 330 -0.89 18.59 -4.10
C ILE A 330 -2.01 19.12 -3.21
N PRO A 331 -2.53 20.34 -3.45
CA PRO A 331 -3.49 20.93 -2.53
C PRO A 331 -4.75 20.08 -2.57
N ALA A 332 -5.08 19.46 -1.44
CA ALA A 332 -6.40 18.88 -1.25
C ALA A 332 -7.40 20.03 -1.46
N ARG A 333 -8.15 20.02 -2.57
CA ARG A 333 -9.17 21.02 -2.89
C ARG A 333 -10.02 21.24 -1.65
N ARG A 334 -9.78 22.35 -0.94
CA ARG A 334 -10.63 22.80 0.16
C ARG A 334 -12.01 22.95 -0.46
N LYS A 335 -13.01 22.23 0.07
CA LYS A 335 -14.41 22.50 -0.27
C LYS A 335 -14.62 23.99 -0.03
N ALA A 336 -14.84 24.73 -1.11
CA ALA A 336 -15.21 26.13 -1.02
C ALA A 336 -16.45 26.21 -0.12
N ARG A 337 -16.29 26.80 1.07
CA ARG A 337 -17.43 27.26 1.86
C ARG A 337 -18.13 28.27 0.99
N THR A 338 -19.30 27.92 0.47
CA THR A 338 -20.19 28.85 -0.21
C THR A 338 -20.45 29.99 0.75
N ALA A 339 -19.92 31.17 0.45
CA ALA A 339 -20.33 32.40 1.09
C ALA A 339 -21.83 32.56 0.83
N LYS A 340 -22.64 32.58 1.88
CA LYS A 340 -24.06 32.96 1.78
C LYS A 340 -24.09 34.42 1.32
N SER A 341 -24.37 34.61 0.03
CA SER A 341 -24.83 35.87 -0.52
C SER A 341 -26.07 36.31 0.25
N GLN A 342 -25.93 37.36 1.07
CA GLN A 342 -27.07 38.16 1.49
C GLN A 342 -27.57 38.92 0.26
N LEU A 343 -28.68 38.46 -0.30
CA LEU A 343 -29.45 39.23 -1.28
C LEU A 343 -30.88 39.37 -0.75
N HIS A 344 -31.22 40.63 -0.52
CA HIS A 344 -32.52 41.27 -0.38
C HIS A 344 -33.78 40.41 -0.52
N GLN A 345 -34.64 40.49 0.50
CA GLN A 345 -36.09 40.45 0.32
C GLN A 345 -36.62 41.89 0.29
N PRO A 346 -37.54 42.26 -0.63
CA PRO A 346 -38.32 43.46 -0.50
C PRO A 346 -39.69 43.20 0.16
N ALA A 347 -40.03 44.15 1.03
CA ALA A 347 -41.33 44.74 1.32
C ALA A 347 -42.56 43.84 1.59
N ARG A 348 -43.06 43.96 2.84
CA ARG A 348 -44.48 44.20 3.08
C ARG A 348 -44.64 45.35 4.09
N GLN A 349 -45.25 46.44 3.63
CA GLN A 349 -45.90 47.42 4.52
C GLN A 349 -47.11 46.76 5.20
N PRO A 350 -47.54 47.30 6.35
CA PRO A 350 -48.78 48.07 6.27
C PRO A 350 -48.76 49.37 7.07
N GLN A 351 -49.31 50.40 6.40
CA GLN A 351 -50.26 51.41 6.85
C GLN A 351 -50.14 51.98 8.28
N THR A 352 -49.87 53.29 8.24
CA THR A 352 -50.22 54.32 9.21
C THR A 352 -51.64 54.21 9.78
N ASN A 353 -51.79 54.52 11.07
CA ASN A 353 -52.71 55.59 11.49
C ASN A 353 -52.39 56.13 12.90
N HIS A 354 -52.49 57.44 12.99
CA HIS A 354 -52.41 58.30 14.17
C HIS A 354 -53.39 57.90 15.29
N LEU A 355 -53.04 58.15 16.57
CA LEU A 355 -53.59 59.28 17.34
C LEU A 355 -52.91 59.45 18.72
N LYS A 356 -52.93 60.72 19.16
CA LYS A 356 -52.35 61.38 20.34
C LYS A 356 -52.88 60.83 21.67
N VAL A 357 -52.08 60.89 22.75
CA VAL A 357 -52.05 61.95 23.78
C VAL A 357 -50.64 62.03 24.35
#